data_AF-A0A662BFB3-F1
#
_entry.id   AF-A0A662BFB3-F1
#
_cell.length_a   1.000
_cell.length_b   1.000
_cell.length_c   1.000
_cell.angle_alpha   90.00
_cell.angle_beta   90.00
_cell.angle_gamma   90.00
#
_symmetry.space_group_name_H-M   'P 1'
#
loop_
_entity.id
_entity.type
_entity.pdbx_description
1 polymer ?
#
loop_
_entity_poly.entity_id
_entity_poly.type
_entity_poly.pdbx_seq_one_letter_code
_entity_poly.pdbx_strand_id
1 'polypeptide(L)'
;MPKDTIMNQEEQIEAVELSIKQAEMHITTMESLEKLTKNEDFTSIILDGYFKEEASRLVLIKAEPSMQGVEDQAQITKSIDSIGYLRQYFSTIMNLGRMADKAVIDHKETHAELLAGEV
;
A
#
# COMPACT_ATOMS: atom_id res chain seq x y z
N MET A 1 -20.69 37.95 13.37
CA MET A 1 -20.21 36.64 13.87
C MET A 1 -20.18 35.70 12.69
N PRO A 2 -19.10 34.97 12.43
CA PRO A 2 -19.10 33.97 11.37
C PRO A 2 -20.12 32.91 11.76
N LYS A 3 -20.98 32.51 10.81
CA LYS A 3 -21.85 31.35 11.00
C LYS A 3 -20.91 30.16 11.16
N ASP A 4 -20.90 29.54 12.33
CA ASP A 4 -20.38 28.19 12.46
C ASP A 4 -21.19 27.36 11.46
N THR A 5 -20.57 27.03 10.32
CA THR A 5 -21.17 26.17 9.31
C THR A 5 -21.25 24.79 9.95
N ILE A 6 -22.37 24.53 10.62
CA ILE A 6 -22.77 23.17 10.97
C ILE A 6 -22.94 22.48 9.63
N MET A 7 -22.03 21.54 9.34
CA MET A 7 -22.09 20.70 8.15
C MET A 7 -23.49 20.08 8.10
N ASN A 8 -24.26 20.40 7.07
CA ASN A 8 -25.62 19.89 6.98
C ASN A 8 -25.59 18.38 6.74
N GLN A 9 -26.71 17.69 6.95
CA GLN A 9 -26.74 16.22 6.88
C GLN A 9 -26.35 15.67 5.50
N GLU A 10 -26.69 16.37 4.40
CA GLU A 10 -26.27 16.01 3.04
C GLU A 10 -24.74 16.07 2.89
N GLU A 11 -24.10 17.12 3.40
CA GLU A 11 -22.64 17.27 3.40
C GLU A 11 -21.95 16.18 4.24
N GLN A 12 -22.59 15.72 5.33
CA GLN A 12 -22.10 14.59 6.13
C GLN A 12 -22.21 13.26 5.38
N ILE A 13 -23.32 13.01 4.68
CA ILE A 13 -23.51 11.82 3.84
C ILE A 13 -22.45 11.78 2.75
N GLU A 14 -22.24 12.90 2.02
CA GLU A 14 -21.24 12.98 0.95
C GLU A 14 -19.83 12.71 1.48
N ALA A 15 -19.48 13.26 2.65
CA ALA A 15 -18.18 13.02 3.28
C ALA A 15 -17.96 11.54 3.65
N VAL A 16 -19.00 10.87 4.16
CA VAL A 16 -18.94 9.45 4.51
C VAL A 16 -18.85 8.59 3.23
N GLU A 17 -19.62 8.90 2.19
CA GLU A 17 -19.56 8.18 0.91
C GLU A 17 -18.18 8.29 0.25
N LEU A 18 -17.57 9.48 0.29
CA LEU A 18 -16.20 9.67 -0.19
C LEU A 18 -15.20 8.82 0.61
N SER A 19 -15.37 8.74 1.93
CA SER A 19 -14.52 7.94 2.81
C SER A 19 -14.66 6.44 2.53
N ILE A 20 -15.89 5.95 2.34
CA ILE A 20 -16.17 4.56 1.93
C ILE A 20 -15.48 4.26 0.61
N LYS A 21 -15.64 5.12 -0.41
CA LYS A 21 -15.03 4.93 -1.72
C LYS A 21 -13.50 4.85 -1.65
N GLN A 22 -12.87 5.70 -0.84
CA GLN A 22 -11.42 5.66 -0.63
C GLN A 22 -10.99 4.36 0.07
N ALA A 23 -11.72 3.92 1.09
CA ALA A 23 -11.46 2.67 1.77
C ALA A 23 -11.56 1.46 0.82
N GLU A 24 -12.61 1.41 -0.01
CA GLU A 24 -12.81 0.35 -1.01
C GLU A 24 -11.69 0.31 -2.06
N MET A 25 -11.13 1.46 -2.44
CA MET A 25 -9.95 1.50 -3.32
C MET A 25 -8.72 0.84 -2.68
N HIS A 26 -8.47 1.10 -1.39
CA HIS A 26 -7.35 0.49 -0.68
C HIS A 26 -7.53 -1.02 -0.51
N ILE A 27 -8.75 -1.48 -0.20
CA ILE A 27 -9.10 -2.90 -0.11
C ILE A 27 -8.87 -3.59 -1.46
N THR A 28 -9.42 -3.04 -2.53
CA THR A 28 -9.26 -3.59 -3.89
C THR A 28 -7.79 -3.72 -4.30
N THR A 29 -6.97 -2.72 -3.96
CA THR A 29 -5.53 -2.72 -4.26
C THR A 29 -4.81 -3.81 -3.46
N MET A 30 -5.12 -3.96 -2.17
CA MET A 30 -4.59 -5.01 -1.32
C MET A 30 -4.96 -6.40 -1.84
N GLU A 31 -6.24 -6.65 -2.14
CA GLU A 31 -6.69 -7.95 -2.68
C GLU A 31 -6.01 -8.29 -4.01
N SER A 32 -5.78 -7.28 -4.85
CA SER A 32 -5.04 -7.46 -6.11
C SER A 32 -3.60 -7.91 -5.85
N LEU A 33 -2.92 -7.28 -4.88
CA LEU A 33 -1.57 -7.69 -4.48
C LEU A 33 -1.56 -9.08 -3.82
N GLU A 34 -2.56 -9.42 -3.00
CA GLU A 34 -2.71 -10.78 -2.45
C GLU A 34 -2.89 -11.84 -3.53
N LYS A 35 -3.65 -11.53 -4.60
CA LYS A 35 -3.81 -12.43 -5.75
C LYS A 35 -2.49 -12.59 -6.49
N LEU A 36 -1.78 -11.50 -6.76
CA LEU A 36 -0.49 -11.54 -7.44
C LEU A 36 0.54 -12.35 -6.64
N THR A 37 0.62 -12.16 -5.33
CA THR A 37 1.57 -12.89 -4.47
C THR A 37 1.27 -14.38 -4.32
N LYS A 38 0.11 -14.85 -4.76
CA LYS A 38 -0.24 -16.29 -4.85
C LYS A 38 -0.02 -16.87 -6.25
N ASN A 39 0.22 -16.04 -7.27
CA ASN A 39 0.53 -16.49 -8.61
C ASN A 39 1.98 -17.03 -8.64
N GLU A 40 2.17 -18.21 -9.23
CA GLU A 40 3.46 -18.90 -9.26
C GLU A 40 4.52 -18.12 -10.05
N ASP A 41 4.17 -17.56 -11.21
CA ASP A 41 5.10 -16.79 -12.04
C ASP A 41 5.54 -15.51 -11.32
N PHE A 42 4.61 -14.79 -10.69
CA PHE A 42 4.92 -13.61 -9.90
C PHE A 42 5.80 -13.95 -8.70
N THR A 43 5.53 -15.08 -8.04
CA THR A 43 6.34 -15.57 -6.92
C THR A 43 7.76 -15.86 -7.40
N SER A 44 7.91 -16.63 -8.48
CA SER A 44 9.20 -16.98 -9.07
C SER A 44 10.02 -15.75 -9.47
N ILE A 45 9.39 -14.79 -10.15
CA ILE A 45 10.09 -13.62 -10.71
C ILE A 45 10.37 -12.55 -9.65
N ILE A 46 9.37 -12.18 -8.85
CA ILE A 46 9.47 -11.02 -7.94
C ILE A 46 9.82 -11.45 -6.52
N LEU A 47 9.12 -12.43 -5.96
CA LEU A 47 9.32 -12.78 -4.54
C LEU A 47 10.60 -13.60 -4.33
N ASP A 48 10.87 -14.57 -5.20
CA ASP A 48 12.06 -15.40 -5.13
C ASP A 48 13.19 -14.74 -5.93
N GLY A 49 12.99 -14.46 -7.21
CA GLY A 49 14.00 -13.86 -8.08
C GLY A 49 14.48 -12.50 -7.59
N TYR A 50 13.60 -11.50 -7.51
CA TYR A 50 14.02 -10.13 -7.22
C TYR A 50 14.26 -9.85 -5.72
N PHE A 51 13.38 -10.31 -4.83
CA PHE A 51 13.51 -10.01 -3.40
C PHE A 51 14.49 -10.92 -2.64
N LYS A 52 14.76 -12.15 -3.10
CA LYS A 52 15.68 -13.08 -2.41
C LYS A 52 16.99 -13.24 -3.18
N GLU A 53 16.92 -13.79 -4.39
CA GLU A 53 18.11 -14.18 -5.14
C GLU A 53 18.93 -12.96 -5.56
N GLU A 54 18.29 -11.95 -6.15
CA GLU A 54 18.97 -10.74 -6.60
C GLU A 54 19.52 -9.91 -5.44
N ALA A 55 18.76 -9.80 -4.34
CA ALA A 55 19.23 -9.15 -3.13
C ALA A 55 20.49 -9.84 -2.57
N SER A 56 20.50 -11.17 -2.51
CA SER A 56 21.67 -11.94 -2.08
C SER A 56 22.86 -11.76 -3.03
N ARG A 57 22.61 -11.85 -4.35
CA ARG A 57 23.63 -11.65 -5.39
C ARG A 57 24.30 -10.28 -5.26
N LEU A 58 23.53 -9.21 -5.06
CA LEU A 58 24.06 -7.85 -4.91
C LEU A 58 24.90 -7.70 -3.64
N VAL A 59 24.47 -8.31 -2.52
CA VAL A 59 25.25 -8.31 -1.28
C VAL A 59 26.60 -9.02 -1.45
N LEU A 60 26.62 -10.15 -2.17
CA LEU A 60 27.86 -10.88 -2.44
C LEU A 60 28.77 -10.10 -3.39
N ILE A 61 28.23 -9.56 -4.49
CA ILE A 61 29.00 -8.78 -5.47
C ILE A 61 29.59 -7.51 -4.86
N LYS A 62 28.95 -6.94 -3.84
CA LYS A 62 29.49 -5.80 -3.09
C LYS A 62 30.87 -6.09 -2.47
N ALA A 63 31.20 -7.36 -2.19
CA ALA A 63 32.49 -7.76 -1.65
C ALA A 63 33.53 -8.12 -2.72
N GLU A 64 33.15 -8.19 -4.00
CA GLU A 64 34.07 -8.58 -5.07
C GLU A 64 35.17 -7.52 -5.26
N PRO A 65 36.46 -7.91 -5.38
CA PRO A 65 37.57 -6.97 -5.54
C PRO A 65 37.43 -6.05 -6.76
N SER A 66 36.84 -6.55 -7.85
CA SER A 66 36.58 -5.79 -9.08
C SER A 66 35.48 -4.74 -8.92
N MET A 67 34.71 -4.79 -7.84
CA MET A 67 33.56 -3.91 -7.57
C MET A 67 33.83 -2.93 -6.42
N GLN A 68 35.08 -2.77 -5.99
CA GLN A 68 35.44 -1.86 -4.89
C GLN A 68 35.57 -0.39 -5.32
N GLY A 69 35.33 -0.08 -6.60
CA GLY A 69 35.24 1.29 -7.10
C GLY A 69 34.15 2.08 -6.37
N VAL A 70 34.38 3.37 -6.14
CA VAL A 70 33.42 4.25 -5.44
C VAL A 70 32.07 4.27 -6.16
N GLU A 71 32.09 4.35 -7.50
CA GLU A 71 30.88 4.37 -8.31
C GLU A 71 30.17 3.01 -8.28
N ASP A 72 30.91 1.89 -8.39
CA ASP A 72 30.35 0.54 -8.34
C ASP A 72 29.65 0.26 -7.00
N GLN A 73 30.31 0.58 -5.88
CA GLN A 73 29.73 0.46 -4.54
C GLN A 73 28.45 1.29 -4.38
N ALA A 74 28.45 2.52 -4.90
CA ALA A 74 27.29 3.39 -4.85
C ALA A 74 26.12 2.83 -5.67
N GLN A 75 26.38 2.28 -6.85
CA GLN A 75 25.35 1.66 -7.69
C GLN A 75 24.79 0.39 -7.04
N ILE A 76 25.65 -0.50 -6.56
CA ILE A 76 25.21 -1.74 -5.89
C ILE A 76 24.35 -1.43 -4.67
N THR A 77 24.74 -0.44 -3.86
CA THR A 77 23.96 -0.01 -2.69
C THR A 77 22.59 0.52 -3.11
N LYS A 78 22.52 1.38 -4.13
CA LYS A 78 21.23 1.87 -4.66
C LYS A 78 20.35 0.74 -5.19
N SER A 79 20.93 -0.29 -5.80
CA SER A 79 20.19 -1.47 -6.25
C SER A 79 19.63 -2.30 -5.09
N ILE A 80 20.37 -2.44 -3.99
CA ILE A 80 19.88 -3.10 -2.77
C ILE A 80 18.74 -2.28 -2.16
N ASP A 81 18.92 -0.96 -2.05
CA ASP A 81 17.91 -0.07 -1.49
C ASP A 81 16.61 -0.09 -2.31
N SER A 82 16.70 -0.14 -3.65
CA SER A 82 15.51 -0.16 -4.51
C SER A 82 14.65 -1.42 -4.34
N ILE A 83 15.28 -2.58 -4.14
CA ILE A 83 14.60 -3.83 -3.76
C ILE A 83 13.85 -3.63 -2.45
N GLY A 84 14.52 -3.06 -1.44
CA GLY A 84 13.92 -2.74 -0.15
C GLY A 84 12.71 -1.80 -0.26
N TYR A 85 12.84 -0.73 -1.04
CA TYR A 85 11.75 0.24 -1.24
C TYR A 85 10.54 -0.37 -1.95
N LEU A 86 10.76 -1.24 -2.94
CA LEU A 86 9.64 -1.95 -3.58
C LEU A 86 8.93 -2.87 -2.60
N ARG A 87 9.67 -3.63 -1.78
CA ARG A 87 9.08 -4.48 -0.74
C ARG A 87 8.32 -3.66 0.31
N GLN A 88 8.85 -2.50 0.68
CA GLN A 88 8.18 -1.57 1.58
C GLN A 88 6.87 -1.05 0.98
N TYR A 89 6.85 -0.70 -0.31
CA TYR A 89 5.62 -0.31 -1.00
C TYR A 89 4.54 -1.40 -0.96
N PHE A 90 4.92 -2.66 -1.18
CA PHE A 90 3.99 -3.80 -1.04
C PHE A 90 3.43 -3.89 0.38
N SER A 91 4.29 -3.69 1.39
CA SER A 91 3.87 -3.71 2.79
C SER A 91 2.92 -2.55 3.11
N THR A 92 3.15 -1.36 2.54
CA THR A 92 2.25 -0.21 2.65
C THR A 92 0.88 -0.51 2.05
N ILE A 93 0.81 -1.10 0.85
CA ILE A 93 -0.47 -1.52 0.24
C ILE A 93 -1.23 -2.46 1.18
N MET A 94 -0.56 -3.49 1.70
CA MET A 94 -1.17 -4.46 2.60
C MET A 94 -1.69 -3.82 3.89
N ASN A 95 -0.92 -2.92 4.48
CA ASN A 95 -1.31 -2.24 5.72
C ASN A 95 -2.49 -1.29 5.50
N LEU A 96 -2.47 -0.48 4.43
CA LEU A 96 -3.55 0.43 4.09
C LEU A 96 -4.85 -0.34 3.82
N GLY A 97 -4.81 -1.43 3.06
CA GLY A 97 -5.98 -2.26 2.80
C GLY A 97 -6.57 -2.86 4.08
N ARG A 98 -5.74 -3.40 4.98
CA ARG A 98 -6.22 -3.96 6.27
C ARG A 98 -6.78 -2.91 7.22
N MET A 99 -6.25 -1.70 7.19
CA MET A 99 -6.81 -0.57 7.95
C MET A 99 -8.15 -0.14 7.36
N ALA A 100 -8.24 -0.04 6.03
CA ALA A 100 -9.45 0.33 5.31
C ALA A 100 -10.57 -0.71 5.49
N ASP A 101 -10.24 -2.01 5.47
CA ASP A 101 -11.20 -3.11 5.67
C ASP A 101 -11.91 -3.03 7.04
N LYS A 102 -11.19 -2.57 8.06
CA LYS A 102 -11.81 -2.32 9.39
C LYS A 102 -12.67 -1.06 9.37
N ALA A 103 -12.15 0.03 8.80
CA ALA A 103 -12.82 1.33 8.80
C ALA A 103 -14.09 1.36 7.93
N VAL A 104 -14.15 0.59 6.84
CA VAL A 104 -15.28 0.60 5.90
C VAL A 104 -16.57 0.08 6.55
N ILE A 105 -16.46 -0.81 7.55
CA ILE A 105 -17.61 -1.32 8.30
C ILE A 105 -18.23 -0.17 9.11
N ASP A 106 -17.42 0.52 9.91
CA ASP A 106 -17.85 1.66 10.73
C ASP A 106 -18.46 2.78 9.87
N HIS A 107 -17.86 3.06 8.72
CA HIS A 107 -18.38 4.06 7.79
C HIS A 107 -19.72 3.67 7.16
N LYS A 108 -19.92 2.38 6.83
CA LYS A 108 -21.20 1.88 6.30
C LYS A 108 -22.31 1.92 7.34
N GLU A 109 -21.99 1.61 8.60
CA GLU A 109 -22.93 1.76 9.72
C GLU A 109 -23.33 3.23 9.90
N THR A 110 -22.34 4.14 9.94
CA THR A 110 -22.59 5.59 10.05
C THR A 110 -23.45 6.11 8.88
N HIS A 111 -23.17 5.67 7.65
CA HIS A 111 -23.95 6.05 6.46
C HIS A 111 -25.41 5.59 6.58
N ALA A 112 -25.64 4.37 7.03
CA ALA A 112 -26.98 3.83 7.23
C ALA A 112 -27.76 4.60 8.32
N GLU A 113 -27.11 5.01 9.41
CA GLU A 113 -27.71 5.84 10.45
C GLU A 113 -28.11 7.23 9.92
N LEU A 114 -27.24 7.87 9.13
CA LEU A 114 -27.50 9.18 8.53
C LEU A 114 -28.67 9.15 7.55
N LEU A 115 -28.82 8.09 6.76
CA LEU A 115 -29.95 7.91 5.85
C LEU A 115 -31.26 7.58 6.60
N ALA A 116 -31.18 6.83 7.71
CA ALA A 116 -32.37 6.51 8.51
C ALA A 116 -32.94 7.73 9.25
N GLY A 117 -32.10 8.72 9.56
CA GLY A 117 -32.50 9.99 10.16
C GLY A 117 -33.13 11.00 9.20
N GLU A 118 -33.28 10.67 7.92
CA GLU A 118 -33.86 11.54 6.87
C GLU A 118 -35.41 11.45 6.75
N VAL A 119 -36.08 10.69 7.65
CA VAL A 119 -37.55 10.52 7.69
C VAL A 119 -38.24 11.52 8.61
#